data_AF-A0A2D6SP30-F1
#
_entry.id   AF-A0A2D6SP30-F1
#
_cell.length_a   1.000
_cell.length_b   1.000
_cell.length_c   1.000
_cell.angle_alpha   90.00
_cell.angle_beta   90.00
_cell.angle_gamma   90.00
#
_symmetry.space_group_name_H-M   'P 1'
#
loop_
_entity.id
_entity.type
_entity.pdbx_description
1 polymer ?
#
loop_
_entity_poly.entity_id
_entity_poly.type
_entity_poly.pdbx_seq_one_letter_code
_entity_poly.pdbx_strand_id
1 'polypeptide(L)'
;MQKKRSTSIFEKLLLVVGFLVLIMGYFFINRVFAAEGFQVSWGFLQTVFLWLLMVIFIILLAIGEDIKEGILLEQLDEIRGLKDAILRRKK
;
A
#
# COMPACT_ATOMS: atom_id res chain seq x y z
N MET A 1 -2.88 7.01 25.40
CA MET A 1 -2.04 5.82 25.18
C MET A 1 -1.91 5.63 23.68
N GLN A 2 -0.71 5.80 23.09
CA GLN A 2 -0.51 5.53 21.67
C GLN A 2 -0.74 4.03 21.44
N LYS A 3 -1.87 3.69 20.81
CA LYS A 3 -2.23 2.32 20.41
C LYS A 3 -1.15 1.92 19.40
N LYS A 4 -0.18 1.11 19.85
CA LYS A 4 0.95 0.63 19.05
C LYS A 4 0.35 -0.07 17.83
N ARG A 5 0.34 0.61 16.69
CA ARG A 5 -0.12 0.06 15.42
C ARG A 5 0.82 -1.11 15.14
N SER A 6 0.32 -2.33 15.28
CA SER A 6 1.08 -3.52 14.94
C SER A 6 1.28 -3.45 13.44
N THR A 7 2.52 -3.24 12.98
CA THR A 7 2.86 -3.25 11.55
C THR A 7 2.27 -4.52 10.95
N SER A 8 1.27 -4.35 10.09
CA SER A 8 0.53 -5.47 9.52
C SER A 8 1.47 -6.29 8.63
N ILE A 9 1.23 -7.60 8.52
CA ILE A 9 2.00 -8.45 7.60
C ILE A 9 1.88 -7.91 6.17
N PHE A 10 0.72 -7.32 5.85
CA PHE A 10 0.47 -6.71 4.56
C PHE A 10 1.25 -5.40 4.39
N GLU A 11 1.31 -4.51 5.37
CA GLU A 11 2.15 -3.29 5.30
C GLU A 11 3.63 -3.65 5.00
N LYS A 12 4.16 -4.69 5.67
CA LYS A 12 5.51 -5.21 5.39
C LYS A 12 5.63 -5.79 3.97
N LEU A 13 4.63 -6.55 3.52
CA LEU A 13 4.62 -7.11 2.17
C LEU A 13 4.57 -6.01 1.12
N LEU A 14 3.73 -4.99 1.31
CA LEU A 14 3.56 -3.86 0.39
C LEU A 14 4.83 -3.01 0.33
N LEU A 15 5.55 -2.85 1.45
CA LEU A 15 6.90 -2.26 1.48
C LEU A 15 7.89 -3.04 0.62
N VAL A 16 7.94 -4.37 0.77
CA VAL A 16 8.83 -5.23 -0.03
C VAL A 16 8.46 -5.18 -1.51
N VAL A 17 7.18 -5.29 -1.85
CA VAL A 17 6.68 -5.24 -3.23
C VAL A 17 6.94 -3.86 -3.84
N GLY A 18 6.66 -2.78 -3.10
CA GLY A 18 6.92 -1.40 -3.54
C GLY A 18 8.41 -1.17 -3.83
N PHE A 19 9.28 -1.66 -2.95
CA PHE A 19 10.73 -1.58 -3.15
C PHE A 19 11.19 -2.36 -4.39
N LEU A 20 10.68 -3.57 -4.59
CA LEU A 20 10.96 -4.38 -5.78
C LEU A 20 10.49 -3.68 -7.07
N VAL A 21 9.31 -3.07 -7.06
CA VAL A 21 8.77 -2.32 -8.21
C VAL A 21 9.62 -1.10 -8.55
N LEU A 22 10.18 -0.41 -7.55
CA LEU A 22 11.10 0.70 -7.78
C LEU A 22 12.39 0.25 -8.48
N ILE A 23 13.02 -0.81 -7.98
CA ILE A 23 14.26 -1.35 -8.56
C ILE A 23 14.00 -1.91 -9.96
N MET A 24 12.99 -2.76 -10.10
CA MET A 24 12.68 -3.39 -11.39
C MET A 24 12.28 -2.33 -12.42
N GLY A 25 11.45 -1.36 -12.04
CA GLY A 25 11.02 -0.31 -12.97
C GLY A 25 12.20 0.51 -13.47
N TYR A 26 13.13 0.91 -12.59
CA TYR A 26 14.36 1.58 -13.01
C TYR A 26 15.19 0.72 -13.98
N PHE A 27 15.32 -0.58 -13.69
CA PHE A 27 16.04 -1.51 -14.56
C PHE A 27 15.38 -1.63 -15.95
N PHE A 28 14.05 -1.76 -16.02
CA PHE A 28 13.31 -1.83 -17.27
C PHE A 28 13.39 -0.52 -18.06
N ILE A 29 13.26 0.63 -17.40
CA ILE A 29 13.37 1.95 -18.03
C ILE A 29 14.76 2.10 -18.68
N ASN A 30 15.83 1.74 -17.98
CA ASN A 30 17.18 1.78 -18.53
C ASN A 30 17.36 0.81 -19.71
N ARG A 31 16.75 -0.37 -19.66
CA ARG A 31 16.80 -1.34 -20.76
C ARG A 31 16.09 -0.80 -22.00
N VAL A 32 14.93 -0.17 -21.84
CA VAL A 32 14.20 0.48 -22.94
C VAL A 32 15.01 1.64 -23.50
N PHE A 33 15.60 2.47 -22.64
CA PHE A 33 16.47 3.57 -23.06
C PHE A 33 17.68 3.11 -23.89
N ALA A 34 18.33 2.02 -23.48
CA ALA A 34 19.43 1.43 -24.23
C ALA A 34 18.98 0.79 -25.55
N ALA A 35 17.81 0.15 -25.57
CA ALA A 35 17.26 -0.48 -26.77
C ALA A 35 16.84 0.55 -27.85
N GLU A 36 16.40 1.74 -27.42
CA GLU A 36 16.02 2.85 -28.30
C GLU A 36 17.20 3.77 -28.69
N GLY A 37 18.44 3.32 -28.45
CA GLY A 37 19.64 4.03 -28.90
C GLY A 37 19.96 5.30 -28.10
N PHE A 38 19.63 5.32 -26.81
CA PHE A 38 19.84 6.46 -25.90
C PHE A 38 19.09 7.73 -26.31
N GLN A 39 18.04 7.57 -27.14
CA GLN A 39 17.16 8.66 -27.51
C GLN A 39 15.94 8.67 -26.59
N VAL A 40 15.45 9.86 -26.29
CA VAL A 40 14.16 10.03 -25.60
C VAL A 40 13.07 9.78 -26.63
N SER A 41 12.69 8.51 -26.79
CA SER A 41 11.57 8.15 -27.67
C SER A 41 10.23 8.22 -26.93
N TRP A 42 9.15 8.17 -27.71
CA TRP A 42 7.80 8.06 -27.19
C TRP A 42 7.58 6.80 -26.34
N GLY A 43 8.22 5.67 -26.71
CA GLY A 43 8.14 4.42 -25.97
C GLY A 43 8.79 4.53 -24.58
N PHE A 44 9.94 5.20 -24.49
CA PHE A 44 10.57 5.54 -23.22
C PHE A 44 9.65 6.40 -22.34
N LEU A 45 9.09 7.48 -22.88
CA LEU A 45 8.20 8.37 -22.13
C LEU A 45 6.97 7.63 -21.59
N GLN A 46 6.33 6.80 -22.42
CA GLN A 46 5.20 5.98 -22.02
C GLN A 46 5.59 4.99 -20.90
N THR A 47 6.76 4.36 -21.00
CA THR A 47 7.25 3.39 -20.01
C THR A 47 7.49 4.06 -18.65
N VAL A 48 8.15 5.23 -18.64
CA VAL A 48 8.36 6.01 -17.41
C VAL A 48 7.04 6.45 -16.80
N PHE A 49 6.09 6.92 -17.63
CA PHE A 49 4.78 7.34 -17.17
C PHE A 49 3.99 6.20 -16.53
N LEU A 50 3.94 5.03 -17.18
CA LEU A 50 3.30 3.83 -16.63
C LEU A 50 3.95 3.36 -15.34
N TRP A 51 5.27 3.45 -15.24
CA TRP A 51 5.98 3.11 -14.00
C TRP A 51 5.63 4.06 -12.85
N LEU A 52 5.59 5.37 -13.09
CA LEU A 52 5.16 6.33 -12.08
C LEU A 52 3.71 6.10 -11.65
N LEU A 53 2.83 5.76 -12.60
CA LEU A 53 1.43 5.44 -12.35
C LEU A 53 1.31 4.19 -11.46
N MET A 54 2.12 3.16 -11.71
CA MET A 54 2.21 1.99 -10.83
C MET A 54 2.64 2.35 -9.41
N VAL A 55 3.63 3.23 -9.24
CA VAL A 55 4.06 3.70 -7.92
C VAL A 55 2.91 4.42 -7.19
N ILE A 56 2.15 5.26 -7.89
CA ILE A 56 0.97 5.93 -7.33
C ILE A 56 -0.07 4.91 -6.86
N PHE A 57 -0.35 3.87 -7.64
CA PHE A 57 -1.30 2.84 -7.21
C PHE A 57 -0.86 2.08 -5.97
N ILE A 58 0.43 1.80 -5.82
CA ILE A 58 0.97 1.15 -4.62
C ILE A 58 0.74 2.05 -3.39
N ILE A 59 0.96 3.36 -3.52
CA ILE A 59 0.70 4.31 -2.44
C ILE A 59 -0.80 4.36 -2.10
N LEU A 60 -1.67 4.41 -3.11
CA LEU A 60 -3.12 4.39 -2.91
C LEU A 60 -3.60 3.11 -2.22
N LEU A 61 -3.01 1.96 -2.56
CA LEU A 61 -3.31 0.69 -1.92
C LEU A 61 -2.92 0.69 -0.44
N ALA A 62 -1.75 1.24 -0.10
CA ALA A 62 -1.33 1.39 1.30
C ALA A 62 -2.31 2.25 2.10
N ILE A 63 -2.72 3.39 1.54
CA ILE A 63 -3.71 4.27 2.19
C ILE A 63 -5.08 3.57 2.33
N GLY A 64 -5.52 2.85 1.29
CA GLY A 64 -6.80 2.14 1.31
C GLY A 64 -6.84 1.03 2.35
N GLU A 65 -5.74 0.31 2.52
CA GLU A 65 -5.60 -0.68 3.59
C GLU A 65 -5.63 -0.03 4.97
N ASP A 66 -4.91 1.08 5.16
CA ASP A 66 -4.88 1.81 6.43
C ASP A 66 -6.27 2.24 6.89
N ILE A 67 -7.09 2.74 5.96
CA ILE A 67 -8.48 3.13 6.21
C ILE A 67 -9.31 1.89 6.61
N LYS A 68 -9.13 0.77 5.90
CA LYS A 68 -9.87 -0.46 6.16
C LYS A 68 -9.56 -1.05 7.54
N GLU A 69 -8.29 -1.07 7.95
CA GLU A 69 -7.90 -1.51 9.30
C GLU A 69 -8.48 -0.59 10.38
N GLY A 70 -8.50 0.73 10.13
CA GLY A 70 -9.10 1.71 11.05
C GLY A 70 -10.58 1.42 11.32
N ILE A 71 -11.36 1.20 10.28
CA ILE A 71 -12.80 0.90 10.39
C ILE A 71 -13.03 -0.43 11.14
N LEU A 72 -12.23 -1.45 10.85
CA LEU A 72 -12.35 -2.77 11.48
C LEU A 72 -12.11 -2.70 12.99
N LEU A 73 -11.11 -1.94 13.42
CA LEU A 73 -10.80 -1.74 14.84
C LEU A 73 -11.91 -1.01 15.57
N GLU A 74 -12.51 -0.01 14.93
CA GLU A 74 -13.63 0.76 15.49
C GLU A 74 -14.85 -0.14 15.71
N GLN A 75 -15.22 -0.96 14.71
CA GLN A 75 -16.32 -1.93 14.86
C GLN A 75 -16.06 -2.98 15.95
N LEU A 76 -14.81 -3.44 16.08
CA LEU A 76 -14.44 -4.41 17.12
C LEU A 76 -14.56 -3.82 18.53
N ASP A 77 -14.16 -2.57 18.71
CA ASP A 77 -14.29 -1.85 19.97
C ASP A 77 -15.78 -1.58 20.31
N GLU A 78 -16.62 -1.25 19.32
CA GLU A 78 -18.08 -1.13 19.50
C GLU A 78 -18.73 -2.45 19.93
N ILE A 79 -18.39 -3.57 19.27
CA ILE A 79 -18.93 -4.90 19.62
C ILE A 79 -18.50 -5.32 21.03
N ARG A 80 -17.25 -5.04 21.42
CA ARG A 80 -16.78 -5.28 22.80
C ARG A 80 -17.56 -4.43 23.81
N GLY A 81 -17.76 -3.14 23.52
CA GLY A 81 -18.56 -2.26 24.36
C GLY A 81 -19.99 -2.75 24.56
N LEU A 82 -20.62 -3.24 23.48
CA LEU A 82 -21.95 -3.84 23.54
C LEU A 82 -21.98 -5.11 24.39
N LYS A 83 -20.99 -6.00 24.22
CA LYS A 83 -20.87 -7.25 24.99
C LYS A 83 -20.74 -6.97 26.49
N ASP A 84 -19.91 -6.01 26.87
CA ASP A 84 -19.71 -5.65 28.28
C ASP A 84 -20.96 -5.00 28.89
N ALA A 85 -21.68 -4.18 28.13
CA ALA A 85 -22.95 -3.61 28.56
C ALA A 85 -24.02 -4.69 28.79
N ILE A 86 -24.09 -5.70 27.92
CA ILE A 86 -25.01 -6.85 28.08
C ILE A 86 -24.63 -7.70 29.30
N LEU A 87 -23.34 -7.97 29.51
CA LEU A 87 -22.85 -8.72 30.67
C LEU A 87 -23.14 -7.99 32.00
N ARG A 88 -23.02 -6.66 32.03
CA ARG A 88 -23.36 -5.85 33.21
C ARG A 88 -24.86 -5.80 33.50
N ARG A 89 -25.72 -5.86 32.49
CA ARG A 89 -27.19 -5.87 32.67
C ARG A 89 -27.75 -7.21 33.17
N LYS A 90 -26.96 -8.29 33.05
CA LYS A 90 -27.36 -9.66 33.42
C LYS A 90 -27.00 -10.03 34.86
N LYS A 91 -26.39 -9.12 35.62
CA LYS A 91 -25.93 -9.28 37.00
C LYS A 91 -26.73 -8.33 37.90
#